data_AF-A0A497TP56-F1
#
_entry.id   AF-A0A497TP56-F1
#
_cell.length_a   1.000
_cell.length_b   1.000
_cell.length_c   1.000
_cell.angle_alpha   90.00
_cell.angle_beta   90.00
_cell.angle_gamma   90.00
#
_symmetry.space_group_name_H-M   'P 1'
#
loop_
_entity.id
_entity.type
_entity.pdbx_description
1 polymer ?
#
loop_
_entity_poly.entity_id
_entity_poly.type
_entity_poly.pdbx_seq_one_letter_code
_entity_poly.pdbx_strand_id
1 'polypeptide(L)'
;MPRELEHNPSIIHPKSILKGFASGSLIVFSLVSGDNPLVQFILFIAGLVILLDSIIFRGEDIYIITSLVSCIFGFIITFVMSLTPYLTQYITLVIILIALLYSRSILKHALFLKARMKK
;
A
#
# COMPACT_ATOMS: atom_id res chain seq x y z
N MET A 1 -27.10 31.95 12.05
CA MET A 1 -26.43 30.65 12.28
C MET A 1 -26.44 29.86 10.98
N PRO A 2 -25.37 29.89 10.16
CA PRO A 2 -25.31 29.04 8.99
C PRO A 2 -24.93 27.61 9.42
N ARG A 3 -25.55 26.64 8.75
CA ARG A 3 -25.38 25.20 8.96
C ARG A 3 -23.97 24.77 8.54
N GLU A 4 -23.04 24.64 9.48
CA GLU A 4 -21.73 24.01 9.28
C GLU A 4 -21.74 22.52 9.68
N LEU A 5 -22.70 21.78 9.15
CA LEU A 5 -22.89 20.35 9.43
C LEU A 5 -23.10 19.61 8.11
N GLU A 6 -22.11 19.59 7.20
CA GLU A 6 -22.07 18.57 6.12
C GLU A 6 -20.77 18.51 5.30
N HIS A 7 -19.61 18.84 5.87
CA HIS A 7 -18.35 18.35 5.32
C HIS A 7 -17.67 17.54 6.41
N ASN A 8 -18.07 16.27 6.51
CA ASN A 8 -17.27 15.26 7.19
C ASN A 8 -16.27 14.78 6.14
N PRO A 9 -15.08 15.40 5.99
CA PRO A 9 -14.03 14.78 5.18
C PRO A 9 -13.88 13.40 5.79
N SER A 10 -14.19 12.36 5.03
CA SER A 10 -14.24 10.99 5.57
C SER A 10 -12.90 10.74 6.25
N ILE A 11 -12.89 10.83 7.59
CA ILE A 11 -11.69 10.89 8.45
C ILE A 11 -10.77 9.70 8.15
N ILE A 12 -11.37 8.65 7.59
CA ILE A 12 -10.78 7.39 7.25
C ILE A 12 -10.99 7.14 5.74
N HIS A 13 -9.95 7.37 4.95
CA HIS A 13 -9.94 6.88 3.57
C HIS A 13 -9.37 5.46 3.53
N PRO A 14 -10.18 4.44 3.19
CA PRO A 14 -9.76 3.04 3.27
C PRO A 14 -8.58 2.72 2.35
N LYS A 15 -8.45 3.42 1.22
CA LYS A 15 -7.31 3.26 0.31
C LYS A 15 -5.97 3.68 0.92
N SER A 16 -5.92 4.71 1.76
CA SER A 16 -4.66 5.14 2.42
C SER A 16 -4.22 4.16 3.49
N ILE A 17 -5.19 3.61 4.22
CA ILE A 17 -4.96 2.56 5.21
C ILE A 17 -4.42 1.32 4.51
N LEU A 18 -5.12 0.81 3.49
CA LEU A 18 -4.70 -0.40 2.80
C LEU A 18 -3.32 -0.25 2.13
N LYS A 19 -2.99 0.93 1.58
CA LYS A 19 -1.65 1.22 1.05
C LYS A 19 -0.60 1.25 2.16
N GLY A 20 -0.88 1.93 3.28
CA GLY A 20 -0.01 1.99 4.44
C GLY A 20 0.28 0.59 4.98
N PHE A 21 -0.77 -0.19 5.23
CA PHE A 21 -0.67 -1.59 5.64
C PHE A 21 0.19 -2.42 4.69
N ALA A 22 -0.13 -2.42 3.39
CA ALA A 22 0.60 -3.18 2.40
C ALA A 22 2.08 -2.77 2.30
N SER A 23 2.37 -1.47 2.44
CA SER A 23 3.75 -0.98 2.44
C SER A 23 4.55 -1.49 3.64
N GLY A 24 4.00 -1.39 4.85
CA GLY A 24 4.65 -1.87 6.06
C GLY A 24 4.86 -3.38 6.03
N SER A 25 3.89 -4.11 5.49
CA SER A 25 4.01 -5.56 5.30
C SER A 25 5.14 -5.93 4.33
N LEU A 26 5.24 -5.25 3.18
CA LEU A 26 6.30 -5.53 2.21
C LEU A 26 7.69 -5.18 2.74
N ILE A 27 7.82 -4.07 3.46
CA ILE A 27 9.09 -3.66 4.07
C ILE A 27 9.57 -4.73 5.04
N VAL A 28 8.73 -5.19 5.97
CA VAL A 28 9.14 -6.25 6.92
C VAL A 28 9.43 -7.55 6.22
N PHE A 29 8.55 -7.97 5.31
CA PHE A 29 8.76 -9.21 4.58
C PHE A 29 10.09 -9.22 3.84
N SER A 30 10.46 -8.09 3.22
CA SER A 30 11.74 -7.97 2.53
C SER A 30 12.94 -8.09 3.47
N LEU A 31 12.83 -7.67 4.73
CA LEU A 31 13.90 -7.78 5.72
C LEU A 31 14.03 -9.20 6.29
N VAL A 32 12.92 -9.94 6.38
CA VAL A 32 12.87 -11.28 6.98
C VAL A 32 13.09 -12.40 5.95
N SER A 33 12.79 -12.16 4.67
CA SER A 33 12.89 -13.17 3.61
C SER A 33 14.34 -13.44 3.21
N GLY A 34 15.07 -14.28 3.94
CA GLY A 34 16.51 -14.51 3.79
C GLY A 34 16.98 -15.18 2.49
N ASP A 35 16.09 -15.59 1.59
CA ASP A 35 16.43 -16.55 0.54
C ASP A 35 17.11 -15.92 -0.70
N ASN A 36 16.88 -14.63 -0.99
CA ASN A 36 17.49 -13.97 -2.14
C ASN A 36 17.61 -12.44 -1.97
N PRO A 37 18.84 -11.88 -1.88
CA PRO A 37 19.04 -10.46 -1.61
C PRO A 37 18.50 -9.53 -2.71
N LEU A 38 18.46 -9.99 -3.97
CA LEU A 38 17.86 -9.22 -5.06
C LEU A 38 16.33 -9.09 -4.87
N VAL A 39 15.68 -10.18 -4.48
CA VAL A 39 14.23 -10.19 -4.24
C VAL A 39 13.89 -9.34 -3.02
N GLN A 40 14.70 -9.42 -1.95
CA GLN A 40 14.57 -8.53 -0.79
C GLN A 40 14.64 -7.06 -1.21
N PHE A 41 15.68 -6.68 -1.97
CA PHE A 41 15.87 -5.29 -2.38
C PHE A 41 14.71 -4.76 -3.23
N ILE A 42 14.21 -5.55 -4.18
CA ILE A 42 13.06 -5.18 -5.02
C ILE A 42 11.80 -5.00 -4.17
N LEU A 43 11.51 -5.93 -3.25
CA LEU A 43 10.33 -5.85 -2.38
C LEU A 43 10.41 -4.68 -1.39
N PHE A 44 11.60 -4.39 -0.87
CA PHE A 44 11.86 -3.26 0.00
C PHE A 44 11.58 -1.94 -0.72
N ILE A 45 12.13 -1.76 -1.93
CA ILE A 45 11.87 -0.58 -2.76
C ILE A 45 10.37 -0.49 -3.11
N ALA A 46 9.73 -1.60 -3.48
CA ALA A 46 8.30 -1.60 -3.77
C ALA A 46 7.46 -1.14 -2.57
N GLY A 47 7.79 -1.61 -1.36
CA GLY A 47 7.17 -1.16 -0.12
C GLY A 47 7.35 0.33 0.11
N LEU A 48 8.57 0.85 -0.03
CA LEU A 48 8.86 2.28 0.11
C LEU A 48 8.11 3.14 -0.92
N VAL A 49 8.04 2.72 -2.17
CA VAL A 49 7.32 3.45 -3.23
C VAL A 49 5.82 3.54 -2.90
N ILE A 50 5.22 2.46 -2.40
CA ILE A 50 3.80 2.46 -1.99
C ILE A 50 3.57 3.39 -0.79
N LEU A 51 4.52 3.46 0.15
CA LEU A 51 4.45 4.38 1.29
C LEU A 51 4.59 5.85 0.84
N LEU A 52 5.53 6.15 -0.06
CA LEU A 52 5.66 7.49 -0.62
C LEU A 52 4.41 7.90 -1.40
N ASP A 53 3.83 6.98 -2.18
CA ASP A 53 2.57 7.22 -2.90
C ASP A 53 1.37 7.43 -1.95
N SER A 54 1.39 6.83 -0.76
CA SER A 54 0.31 7.04 0.23
C SER A 54 0.42 8.39 0.94
N ILE A 55 1.63 8.92 1.11
CA ILE A 55 1.93 10.18 1.80
C ILE A 55 1.85 11.39 0.86
N ILE A 56 2.53 11.32 -0.29
CA ILE A 56 2.76 12.47 -1.18
C ILE A 56 1.48 12.86 -1.95
N PHE A 57 0.68 11.89 -2.38
CA PHE A 57 -0.42 12.16 -3.33
C PHE A 57 -1.69 12.74 -2.70
N ARG A 58 -1.73 12.97 -1.37
CA ARG A 58 -2.96 13.33 -0.67
C ARG A 58 -2.97 14.67 0.05
N GLY A 59 -1.81 15.28 0.32
CA GLY A 59 -1.70 16.68 0.77
C GLY A 59 -2.39 17.06 2.09
N GLU A 60 -3.06 16.12 2.77
CA GLU A 60 -3.76 16.34 4.04
C GLU A 60 -3.06 15.54 5.15
N ASP A 61 -2.60 16.26 6.18
CA ASP A 61 -1.80 15.72 7.30
C ASP A 61 -2.46 14.52 8.01
N ILE A 62 -3.80 14.52 8.08
CA ILE A 62 -4.59 13.43 8.68
C ILE A 62 -4.41 12.11 7.93
N TYR A 63 -4.27 12.14 6.59
CA TYR A 63 -4.04 10.92 5.80
C TYR A 63 -2.62 10.40 5.92
N ILE A 64 -1.65 11.29 6.15
CA ILE A 64 -0.25 10.91 6.39
C ILE A 64 -0.17 10.13 7.69
N ILE A 65 -0.77 10.66 8.77
CA ILE A 65 -0.79 10.01 10.09
C ILE A 65 -1.50 8.65 10.01
N THR A 66 -2.68 8.59 9.40
CA THR A 66 -3.43 7.32 9.28
C THR A 66 -2.69 6.28 8.43
N SER A 67 -1.96 6.70 7.38
CA SER A 67 -1.14 5.80 6.58
C SER A 67 0.08 5.29 7.33
N LEU A 68 0.76 6.15 8.11
CA LEU A 68 1.88 5.78 8.98
C LEU A 68 1.46 4.79 10.06
N VAL A 69 0.36 5.07 10.77
CA VAL A 69 -0.18 4.16 11.79
C VAL A 69 -0.52 2.82 11.15
N SER A 70 -1.17 2.83 9.99
CA SER A 70 -1.49 1.58 9.27
C SER A 70 -0.24 0.84 8.78
N CYS A 71 0.84 1.56 8.44
CA CYS A 71 2.13 0.98 8.10
C CYS A 71 2.75 0.26 9.29
N ILE A 72 2.68 0.84 10.49
CA ILE A 72 3.14 0.19 11.72
C ILE A 72 2.33 -1.08 12.00
N PHE A 73 1.01 -1.06 11.76
CA PHE A 73 0.19 -2.27 11.87
C PHE A 73 0.60 -3.36 10.87
N GLY A 74 0.83 -2.98 9.60
CA GLY A 74 1.35 -3.91 8.59
C GLY A 74 2.70 -4.50 8.98
N PHE A 75 3.58 -3.68 9.55
CA PHE A 75 4.87 -4.09 10.09
C PHE A 75 4.71 -5.17 11.17
N ILE A 76 3.92 -4.87 12.22
CA ILE A 76 3.73 -5.76 13.36
C ILE A 76 3.09 -7.09 12.92
N ILE A 77 2.03 -7.03 12.11
CA ILE A 77 1.34 -8.25 11.67
C ILE A 77 2.26 -9.12 10.83
N THR A 78 3.04 -8.53 9.93
CA THR A 78 3.96 -9.30 9.09
C THR A 78 5.09 -9.91 9.89
N PHE A 79 5.59 -9.20 10.91
CA PHE A 79 6.58 -9.73 11.84
C PHE A 79 6.02 -10.91 12.66
N VAL A 80 4.79 -10.80 13.16
CA VAL A 80 4.13 -11.91 13.86
C VAL A 80 3.92 -13.10 12.91
N MET A 81 3.46 -12.83 11.68
CA MET A 81 3.28 -13.87 10.66
C MET A 81 4.60 -14.52 10.26
N SER A 82 5.73 -13.81 10.31
CA SER A 82 7.03 -14.40 9.97
C SER A 82 7.55 -15.39 11.02
N LEU A 83 6.96 -15.41 12.22
CA LEU A 83 7.18 -16.44 13.22
C LEU A 83 6.31 -17.69 12.99
N THR A 84 5.41 -17.66 12.01
CA THR A 84 4.48 -18.75 11.69
C THR A 84 4.81 -19.37 10.32
N PRO A 85 4.42 -20.63 10.07
CA PRO A 85 4.59 -21.25 8.75
C PRO A 85 3.68 -20.64 7.66
N TYR A 86 2.75 -19.74 8.02
CA TYR A 86 1.76 -19.17 7.10
C TYR A 86 2.23 -17.88 6.41
N LEU A 87 3.49 -17.45 6.62
CA LEU A 87 4.06 -16.22 6.06
C LEU A 87 3.85 -16.11 4.55
N THR A 88 4.14 -17.18 3.80
CA THR A 88 4.04 -17.18 2.33
C THR A 88 2.60 -16.96 1.85
N GLN A 89 1.62 -17.55 2.53
CA GLN A 89 0.20 -17.40 2.19
C GLN A 89 -0.28 -15.99 2.51
N TYR A 90 0.11 -15.45 3.67
CA TYR A 90 -0.17 -14.08 4.06
C TYR A 90 0.38 -13.07 3.05
N ILE A 91 1.63 -13.22 2.63
CA ILE A 91 2.26 -12.30 1.67
C ILE A 91 1.63 -12.40 0.29
N THR A 92 1.24 -13.61 -0.13
CA THR A 92 0.49 -13.77 -1.38
C THR A 92 -0.81 -12.97 -1.34
N LEU A 93 -1.54 -12.98 -0.22
CA LEU A 93 -2.73 -12.15 -0.03
C LEU A 93 -2.41 -10.65 -0.06
N VAL A 94 -1.31 -10.21 0.55
CA VAL A 94 -0.86 -8.81 0.52
C VAL A 94 -0.54 -8.38 -0.92
N ILE A 95 0.14 -9.21 -1.71
CA ILE A 95 0.44 -8.95 -3.12
C ILE A 95 -0.85 -8.84 -3.95
N ILE A 96 -1.81 -9.76 -3.74
CA ILE A 96 -3.13 -9.70 -4.40
C ILE A 96 -3.86 -8.40 -4.02
N LEU A 97 -3.82 -8.00 -2.76
CA LEU A 97 -4.41 -6.75 -2.29
C LEU A 97 -3.79 -5.53 -2.99
N ILE A 98 -2.45 -5.49 -3.13
CA ILE A 98 -1.76 -4.43 -3.87
C ILE A 98 -2.19 -4.42 -5.33
N ALA A 99 -2.22 -5.58 -5.99
CA ALA A 99 -2.66 -5.69 -7.37
C ALA A 99 -4.10 -5.17 -7.55
N LEU A 100 -5.01 -5.48 -6.62
CA LEU A 100 -6.38 -4.97 -6.62
C LEU A 100 -6.43 -3.44 -6.43
N LEU A 101 -5.64 -2.89 -5.51
CA LEU A 101 -5.57 -1.44 -5.27
C LEU A 101 -5.09 -0.67 -6.51
N TYR A 102 -4.14 -1.23 -7.26
CA TYR A 102 -3.57 -0.60 -8.45
C TYR A 102 -4.21 -1.02 -9.78
N SER A 103 -5.07 -2.05 -9.79
CA SER A 103 -5.74 -2.59 -11.00
C SER A 103 -6.41 -1.51 -11.86
N ARG A 104 -7.14 -0.57 -11.23
CA ARG A 104 -7.81 0.54 -11.93
C ARG A 104 -6.81 1.53 -12.54
N SER A 105 -5.65 1.72 -11.92
CA SER A 105 -4.61 2.61 -12.46
C SER A 105 -3.93 1.99 -13.68
N ILE A 106 -3.63 0.69 -13.59
CA ILE A 106 -3.03 -0.11 -14.67
C ILE A 106 -3.98 -0.15 -15.88
N LEU A 107 -5.27 -0.40 -15.66
CA LEU A 107 -6.28 -0.43 -16.74
C LEU A 107 -6.39 0.92 -17.46
N LYS A 108 -6.36 2.03 -16.72
CA LYS A 108 -6.37 3.38 -17.31
C LYS A 108 -5.13 3.65 -18.17
N HIS A 109 -3.95 3.25 -17.69
CA HIS A 109 -2.71 3.39 -18.46
C HIS A 109 -2.73 2.51 -19.72
N ALA A 110 -3.22 1.27 -19.63
CA ALA A 110 -3.35 0.37 -20.77
C ALA A 110 -4.29 0.92 -21.85
N LEU A 111 -5.43 1.50 -21.44
CA LEU A 111 -6.36 2.16 -22.36
C LEU A 111 -5.74 3.41 -23.02
N PHE A 112 -4.98 4.20 -22.26
CA PHE A 112 -4.28 5.39 -22.79
C PHE A 112 -3.20 5.01 -23.82
N LEU A 113 -2.40 3.99 -23.54
CA LEU A 113 -1.41 3.44 -24.48
C LEU A 113 -2.08 2.92 -25.76
N LYS A 114 -3.18 2.17 -25.62
CA LYS A 114 -3.96 1.68 -26.77
C LYS A 114 -4.54 2.82 -27.61
N ALA A 115 -4.93 3.94 -26.99
CA ALA A 115 -5.43 5.12 -27.68
C ALA A 115 -4.30 5.87 -28.43
N ARG A 116 -3.08 5.92 -27.90
CA ARG A 116 -1.93 6.51 -28.58
C ARG A 116 -1.42 5.69 -29.76
N MET A 117 -1.45 4.35 -29.68
CA MET A 117 -1.00 3.48 -30.78
C MET A 117 -1.98 3.38 -31.95
N LYS A 118 -3.19 3.96 -31.82
CA LYS A 118 -4.20 4.04 -32.90
C LYS A 118 -4.18 5.38 -33.67
N LYS A 119 -3.29 6.30 -33.32
CA LYS A 119 -2.99 7.53 -34.09
C LYS A 119 -1.73 7.31 -34.90
#